data_AF-A0A9D2FCC9-F1
#
_entry.id   AF-A0A9D2FCC9-F1
#
_cell.length_a   1.000
_cell.length_b   1.000
_cell.length_c   1.000
_cell.angle_alpha   90.00
_cell.angle_beta   90.00
_cell.angle_gamma   90.00
#
_symmetry.space_group_name_H-M   'P 1'
#
loop_
_entity.id
_entity.type
_entity.pdbx_description
1 polymer ?
#
loop_
_entity_poly.entity_id
_entity_poly.type
_entity_poly.pdbx_seq_one_letter_code
_entity_poly.pdbx_strand_id
1 'polypeptide(L)'
;MKNKAKRFLALLCSIVVAAPLLLLTACNGSETESSVVESSETSETSQESTPDESNESSGDSDMNGTTDAVTRTDLKIIADVNNTGQPNYYISAYAYPQTFVERGVNAKVFDLADSAQYALLWPKYTVQGTENSIFTQNEREWIENKRDDLIKRYQEFKEAGIKVYFTMDMIVLPKSMLKTGLDYRTNGKIDIRKEATRQMITDMFDEMFEVFVDEEGNSLIDGIFVRTGETYTGETHGLPYHQGNNPLDVYKADMATESEATIACHTDFVNILREELCVKHDKDLIYRTWSFGDFHNNKGTYLSVSDQIEPHENLYFSIKYLAGDFFRNVSFNQCLNAGKHQQV
;
A
#
# COMPACT_ATOMS: atom_id res chain seq x y z
N MET A 1 -18.58 -57.43 -32.12
CA MET A 1 -18.37 -58.84 -31.70
C MET A 1 -17.59 -58.84 -30.39
N LYS A 2 -18.17 -59.41 -29.31
CA LYS A 2 -17.60 -60.01 -28.06
C LYS A 2 -16.34 -59.32 -27.47
N ASN A 3 -16.25 -58.86 -26.23
CA ASN A 3 -16.80 -59.27 -24.93
C ASN A 3 -16.63 -58.08 -23.95
N LYS A 4 -17.62 -57.67 -23.14
CA LYS A 4 -17.90 -58.13 -21.75
C LYS A 4 -16.68 -57.96 -20.81
N ALA A 5 -16.75 -57.39 -19.60
CA ALA A 5 -17.89 -57.14 -18.72
C ALA A 5 -17.43 -56.51 -17.38
N LYS A 6 -18.30 -55.67 -16.79
CA LYS A 6 -18.69 -55.57 -15.35
C LYS A 6 -17.61 -55.05 -14.36
N ARG A 7 -17.89 -54.20 -13.35
CA ARG A 7 -19.05 -54.06 -12.41
C ARG A 7 -19.13 -52.56 -11.98
N PHE A 8 -20.28 -51.88 -11.94
CA PHE A 8 -21.28 -51.79 -10.83
C PHE A 8 -20.63 -51.78 -9.43
N LEU A 9 -20.84 -50.77 -8.56
CA LEU A 9 -22.11 -50.47 -7.90
C LEU A 9 -22.08 -49.10 -7.19
N ALA A 10 -23.25 -48.48 -7.12
CA ALA A 10 -23.60 -47.22 -6.46
C ALA A 10 -23.36 -47.20 -4.94
N LEU A 11 -23.18 -45.99 -4.38
CA LEU A 11 -23.66 -45.66 -3.04
C LEU A 11 -24.12 -44.19 -2.98
N LEU A 12 -25.43 -44.01 -2.90
CA LEU A 12 -26.08 -42.87 -2.25
C LEU A 12 -25.83 -42.99 -0.75
N CYS A 13 -25.42 -41.91 -0.07
CA CYS A 13 -26.03 -41.48 1.19
C CYS A 13 -25.39 -40.21 1.79
N SER A 14 -26.29 -39.35 2.26
CA SER A 14 -26.15 -38.51 3.45
C SER A 14 -25.35 -37.21 3.37
N ILE A 15 -26.08 -36.14 3.05
CA ILE A 15 -25.85 -34.79 3.53
C ILE A 15 -25.98 -34.80 5.06
N VAL A 16 -24.91 -34.43 5.77
CA VAL A 16 -24.95 -34.05 7.19
C VAL A 16 -24.54 -32.58 7.27
N VAL A 17 -25.53 -31.75 7.60
CA VAL A 17 -25.32 -30.36 8.01
C VAL A 17 -24.81 -30.39 9.45
N ALA A 18 -23.58 -29.94 9.68
CA ALA A 18 -23.05 -29.67 11.02
C ALA A 18 -22.95 -28.15 11.20
N ALA A 19 -23.85 -27.61 12.02
CA ALA A 19 -23.76 -26.25 12.54
C ALA A 19 -22.70 -26.19 13.66
N PRO A 20 -21.87 -25.13 13.75
CA PRO A 20 -21.01 -24.95 14.90
C PRO A 20 -21.80 -24.34 16.07
N LEU A 21 -21.73 -25.05 17.20
CA LEU A 21 -22.26 -24.69 18.50
C LEU A 21 -21.43 -23.53 19.09
N LEU A 22 -22.06 -22.38 19.32
CA LEU A 22 -21.51 -21.29 20.14
C LEU A 22 -21.44 -21.75 21.60
N LEU A 23 -20.23 -21.90 22.14
CA LEU A 23 -20.04 -21.92 23.60
C LEU A 23 -19.88 -20.47 24.09
N LEU A 24 -20.90 -19.98 24.79
CA LEU A 24 -20.76 -18.89 25.75
C LEU A 24 -20.05 -19.43 26.99
N THR A 25 -18.85 -18.91 27.29
CA THR A 25 -18.27 -19.03 28.63
C THR A 25 -18.49 -17.70 29.34
N ALA A 26 -19.37 -17.74 30.34
CA ALA A 26 -19.54 -16.68 31.31
C ALA A 26 -18.37 -16.69 32.31
N CYS A 27 -17.74 -15.54 32.53
CA CYS A 27 -16.95 -15.29 33.72
C CYS A 27 -17.54 -14.06 34.42
N ASN A 28 -18.20 -14.34 35.55
CA ASN A 28 -18.60 -13.34 36.54
C ASN A 28 -17.37 -12.81 37.28
N GLY A 29 -17.32 -11.49 37.43
CA GLY A 29 -17.15 -10.76 38.69
C GLY A 29 -15.94 -11.07 39.59
N SER A 30 -15.05 -10.09 39.69
CA SER A 30 -14.58 -9.64 41.00
C SER A 30 -14.32 -8.13 40.95
N GLU A 31 -15.19 -7.38 41.60
CA GLU A 31 -14.99 -6.00 42.02
C GLU A 31 -13.72 -5.89 42.86
N THR A 32 -12.91 -4.87 42.60
CA THR A 32 -12.08 -4.24 43.62
C THR A 32 -12.09 -2.73 43.38
N GLU A 33 -12.73 -2.03 44.31
CA GLU A 33 -12.64 -0.59 44.52
C GLU A 33 -11.17 -0.19 44.78
N SER A 34 -10.73 0.95 44.23
CA SER A 34 -9.99 1.91 45.04
C SER A 34 -9.98 3.31 44.42
N SER A 35 -10.59 4.21 45.20
CA SER A 35 -10.21 5.60 45.46
C SER A 35 -9.92 6.54 44.30
N VAL A 36 -10.96 7.34 44.03
CA VAL A 36 -10.91 8.80 43.83
C VAL A 36 -9.81 9.44 44.67
N VAL A 37 -8.94 10.20 44.02
CA VAL A 37 -8.18 11.29 44.65
C VAL A 37 -8.54 12.57 43.92
N GLU A 38 -9.34 13.39 44.59
CA GLU A 38 -9.47 14.82 44.36
C GLU A 38 -8.12 15.50 44.60
N SER A 39 -7.75 16.41 43.69
CA SER A 39 -6.94 17.56 44.08
C SER A 39 -7.30 18.79 43.23
N SER A 40 -8.12 19.62 43.88
CA SER A 40 -8.04 21.08 43.95
C SER A 40 -7.85 21.90 42.67
N GLU A 41 -8.94 22.57 42.32
CA GLU A 41 -9.01 23.94 41.82
C GLU A 41 -7.85 24.84 42.28
N THR A 42 -7.22 25.53 41.33
CA THR A 42 -6.77 26.91 41.53
C THR A 42 -7.09 27.70 40.27
N SER A 43 -7.96 28.68 40.46
CA SER A 43 -8.34 29.74 39.55
C SER A 43 -7.18 30.72 39.35
N GLU A 44 -6.89 31.13 38.11
CA GLU A 44 -6.29 32.43 37.84
C GLU A 44 -6.76 32.98 36.49
N THR A 45 -7.74 33.88 36.62
CA THR A 45 -7.93 35.17 35.96
C THR A 45 -7.59 35.33 34.47
N SER A 46 -8.67 35.56 33.71
CA SER A 46 -8.76 36.20 32.41
C SER A 46 -8.15 37.61 32.39
N GLN A 47 -7.42 37.94 31.32
CA GLN A 47 -7.41 39.30 30.79
C GLN A 47 -7.57 39.28 29.26
N GLU A 48 -8.70 39.84 28.89
CA GLU A 48 -9.13 40.29 27.56
C GLU A 48 -8.27 41.49 27.13
N SER A 49 -7.79 41.49 25.89
CA SER A 49 -7.41 42.73 25.21
C SER A 49 -7.85 42.63 23.74
N THR A 50 -8.61 43.64 23.35
CA THR A 50 -9.26 43.86 22.06
C THR A 50 -8.30 44.45 21.01
N PRO A 51 -8.68 44.46 19.73
CA PRO A 51 -7.76 44.57 18.59
C PRO A 51 -7.48 46.01 18.17
N ASP A 52 -6.29 46.23 17.62
CA ASP A 52 -5.89 47.51 17.03
C ASP A 52 -5.99 47.45 15.50
N GLU A 53 -6.81 48.32 14.94
CA GLU A 53 -6.97 48.58 13.52
C GLU A 53 -5.94 49.62 13.05
N SER A 54 -5.19 49.33 11.97
CA SER A 54 -4.72 50.34 11.01
C SER A 54 -4.27 49.62 9.72
N ASN A 55 -5.03 49.74 8.63
CA ASN A 55 -5.11 50.81 7.63
C ASN A 55 -4.16 50.60 6.42
N GLU A 56 -4.79 50.29 5.28
CA GLU A 56 -4.48 50.62 3.88
C GLU A 56 -3.04 50.94 3.44
N SER A 57 -2.56 50.29 2.37
CA SER A 57 -2.65 50.87 1.01
C SER A 57 -2.00 50.00 -0.07
N SER A 58 -2.79 49.72 -1.11
CA SER A 58 -2.49 49.69 -2.55
C SER A 58 -1.04 49.55 -3.06
N GLY A 59 -0.84 48.56 -3.93
CA GLY A 59 0.28 48.48 -4.87
C GLY A 59 -0.03 47.50 -5.98
N ASP A 60 -0.95 47.86 -6.89
CA ASP A 60 -1.09 47.22 -8.20
C ASP A 60 0.19 47.45 -9.00
N SER A 61 0.82 46.37 -9.45
CA SER A 61 1.70 46.41 -10.61
C SER A 61 1.46 45.16 -11.45
N ASP A 62 0.68 45.36 -12.51
CA ASP A 62 0.53 44.48 -13.65
C ASP A 62 1.91 44.03 -14.17
N MET A 63 2.22 42.76 -13.99
CA MET A 63 3.23 42.05 -14.78
C MET A 63 2.50 40.97 -15.56
N ASN A 64 2.21 41.32 -16.80
CA ASN A 64 1.66 40.47 -17.84
C ASN A 64 2.69 39.38 -18.19
N GLY A 65 2.72 38.31 -17.40
CA GLY A 65 3.44 37.09 -17.70
C GLY A 65 2.43 36.05 -18.16
N THR A 66 2.42 35.76 -19.46
CA THR A 66 1.72 34.61 -20.03
C THR A 66 2.38 33.35 -19.48
N THR A 67 1.96 32.92 -18.30
CA THR A 67 2.16 31.55 -17.87
C THR A 67 1.12 30.73 -18.62
N ASP A 68 1.59 29.92 -19.57
CA ASP A 68 0.87 28.71 -19.94
C ASP A 68 0.77 27.89 -18.66
N ALA A 69 -0.27 28.16 -17.88
CA ALA A 69 -0.71 27.32 -16.81
C ALA A 69 -1.14 26.02 -17.49
N VAL A 70 -0.20 25.09 -17.61
CA VAL A 70 -0.52 23.68 -17.69
C VAL A 70 -1.40 23.46 -16.48
N THR A 71 -2.72 23.43 -16.69
CA THR A 71 -3.68 23.10 -15.65
C THR A 71 -3.35 21.68 -15.25
N ARG A 72 -2.54 21.54 -14.20
CA ARG A 72 -2.33 20.26 -13.55
C ARG A 72 -3.70 19.83 -13.10
N THR A 73 -4.31 18.90 -13.84
CA THR A 73 -5.61 18.37 -13.47
C THR A 73 -5.41 17.73 -12.10
N ASP A 74 -6.05 18.29 -11.07
CA ASP A 74 -5.93 17.78 -9.70
C ASP A 74 -6.12 16.25 -9.70
N LEU A 75 -5.25 15.53 -8.99
CA LEU A 75 -5.35 14.09 -8.86
C LEU A 75 -6.62 13.76 -8.07
N LYS A 76 -7.61 13.17 -8.74
CA LYS A 76 -8.87 12.71 -8.16
C LYS A 76 -8.87 11.20 -8.22
N ILE A 77 -8.51 10.59 -7.09
CA ILE A 77 -8.21 9.17 -7.01
C ILE A 77 -9.24 8.42 -6.18
N ILE A 78 -9.59 7.22 -6.62
CA ILE A 78 -10.35 6.26 -5.83
C ILE A 78 -9.53 5.01 -5.63
N ALA A 79 -9.33 4.64 -4.36
CA ALA A 79 -8.84 3.34 -3.96
C ALA A 79 -10.00 2.45 -3.53
N ASP A 80 -10.43 1.57 -4.43
CA ASP A 80 -11.43 0.53 -4.14
C ASP A 80 -10.71 -0.72 -3.64
N VAL A 81 -10.18 -0.61 -2.42
CA VAL A 81 -9.35 -1.64 -1.77
C VAL A 81 -10.22 -2.56 -0.92
N ASN A 82 -10.01 -3.87 -1.07
CA ASN A 82 -10.63 -4.89 -0.24
C ASN A 82 -9.55 -5.67 0.52
N ASN A 83 -9.92 -6.31 1.62
CA ASN A 83 -9.02 -7.26 2.24
C ASN A 83 -9.01 -8.54 1.40
N THR A 84 -7.91 -8.74 0.68
CA THR A 84 -7.68 -9.90 -0.21
C THR A 84 -7.98 -11.22 0.50
N GLY A 85 -8.68 -12.14 -0.15
CA GLY A 85 -9.00 -13.47 0.39
C GLY A 85 -10.45 -13.69 0.83
N GLN A 86 -11.26 -12.62 0.87
CA GLN A 86 -12.72 -12.73 1.04
C GLN A 86 -13.37 -13.05 -0.32
N PRO A 87 -14.39 -13.93 -0.38
CA PRO A 87 -15.17 -14.10 -1.60
C PRO A 87 -15.77 -12.76 -2.01
N ASN A 88 -15.58 -12.37 -3.27
CA ASN A 88 -16.25 -11.20 -3.83
C ASN A 88 -17.74 -11.51 -4.01
N TYR A 89 -18.52 -11.30 -2.94
CA TYR A 89 -19.98 -11.41 -2.98
C TYR A 89 -20.66 -10.28 -3.78
N TYR A 90 -19.88 -9.28 -4.18
CA TYR A 90 -20.34 -8.10 -4.87
C TYR A 90 -19.26 -7.61 -5.85
N ILE A 91 -19.70 -7.16 -7.02
CA ILE A 91 -18.84 -6.46 -7.99
C ILE A 91 -19.14 -4.97 -7.84
N SER A 92 -18.13 -4.22 -7.41
CA SER A 92 -18.20 -2.76 -7.29
C SER A 92 -18.40 -2.10 -8.64
N ALA A 93 -19.18 -1.02 -8.69
CA ALA A 93 -19.28 -0.18 -9.89
C ALA A 93 -17.91 0.41 -10.29
N TYR A 94 -16.98 0.55 -9.33
CA TYR A 94 -15.60 1.00 -9.57
C TYR A 94 -14.68 -0.10 -10.14
N ALA A 95 -15.25 -1.26 -10.50
CA ALA A 95 -14.59 -2.22 -11.38
C ALA A 95 -14.52 -1.72 -12.84
N TYR A 96 -15.34 -0.74 -13.22
CA TYR A 96 -15.47 -0.27 -14.60
C TYR A 96 -15.03 1.20 -14.76
N PRO A 97 -14.29 1.56 -15.82
CA PRO A 97 -13.78 2.91 -16.01
C PRO A 97 -14.89 3.95 -16.23
N GLN A 98 -16.02 3.56 -16.81
CA GLN A 98 -17.16 4.45 -17.07
C GLN A 98 -17.63 5.16 -15.78
N THR A 99 -17.62 4.46 -14.64
CA THR A 99 -17.98 5.03 -13.34
C THR A 99 -17.04 6.17 -12.92
N PHE A 100 -15.76 6.09 -13.28
CA PHE A 100 -14.76 7.13 -12.97
C PHE A 100 -14.99 8.36 -13.85
N VAL A 101 -15.20 8.14 -15.15
CA VAL A 101 -15.52 9.19 -16.13
C VAL A 101 -16.78 9.97 -15.70
N GLU A 102 -17.87 9.26 -15.39
CA GLU A 102 -19.14 9.86 -14.96
C GLU A 102 -19.03 10.68 -13.67
N ARG A 103 -18.11 10.30 -12.78
CA ARG A 103 -17.87 10.99 -11.50
C ARG A 103 -16.79 12.07 -11.58
N GLY A 104 -16.14 12.25 -12.74
CA GLY A 104 -15.03 13.19 -12.90
C GLY A 104 -13.80 12.82 -12.06
N VAL A 105 -13.60 11.52 -11.80
CA VAL A 105 -12.44 10.94 -11.12
C VAL A 105 -11.46 10.48 -12.20
N ASN A 106 -10.16 10.76 -12.04
CA ASN A 106 -9.17 10.55 -13.10
C ASN A 106 -8.10 9.50 -12.74
N ALA A 107 -8.21 8.83 -11.60
CA ALA A 107 -7.26 7.82 -11.18
C ALA A 107 -7.92 6.66 -10.42
N LYS A 108 -7.48 5.42 -10.72
CA LYS A 108 -7.87 4.20 -10.02
C LYS A 108 -6.68 3.60 -9.31
N VAL A 109 -6.86 3.22 -8.04
CA VAL A 109 -5.98 2.26 -7.37
C VAL A 109 -6.63 0.88 -7.44
N PHE A 110 -5.95 -0.05 -8.11
CA PHE A 110 -6.29 -1.46 -8.10
C PHE A 110 -5.95 -2.10 -6.75
N ASP A 111 -6.73 -3.12 -6.37
CA ASP A 111 -6.56 -3.81 -5.11
C ASP A 111 -5.21 -4.54 -5.03
N LEU A 112 -4.77 -4.92 -3.83
CA LEU A 112 -3.48 -5.58 -3.62
C LEU A 112 -3.37 -6.85 -4.48
N ALA A 113 -4.39 -7.72 -4.50
CA ALA A 113 -4.33 -8.93 -5.31
C ALA A 113 -4.19 -8.63 -6.81
N ASP A 114 -4.49 -7.40 -7.25
CA ASP A 114 -4.40 -6.94 -8.62
C ASP A 114 -3.15 -6.05 -8.85
N SER A 115 -2.13 -6.19 -8.00
CA SER A 115 -0.87 -5.46 -8.10
C SER A 115 0.09 -6.11 -9.10
N ALA A 116 0.75 -5.27 -9.90
CA ALA A 116 1.74 -5.71 -10.89
C ALA A 116 2.92 -6.47 -10.28
N GLN A 117 3.27 -6.21 -9.00
CA GLN A 117 4.40 -6.87 -8.32
C GLN A 117 4.28 -8.41 -8.28
N TYR A 118 3.06 -8.93 -8.39
CA TYR A 118 2.77 -10.36 -8.34
C TYR A 118 2.88 -11.07 -9.70
N ALA A 119 3.10 -10.32 -10.78
CA ALA A 119 3.05 -10.79 -12.16
C ALA A 119 4.42 -10.64 -12.87
N LEU A 120 5.50 -10.69 -12.09
CA LEU A 120 6.88 -10.55 -12.55
C LEU A 120 7.61 -11.91 -12.57
N LEU A 121 8.44 -12.13 -13.59
CA LEU A 121 9.19 -13.36 -13.85
C LEU A 121 10.65 -13.28 -13.39
N TRP A 122 11.12 -12.12 -12.95
CA TRP A 122 12.43 -11.91 -12.33
C TRP A 122 13.58 -12.54 -13.14
N PRO A 123 13.73 -12.24 -14.44
CA PRO A 123 14.62 -12.96 -15.34
C PRO A 123 16.11 -12.84 -14.95
N LYS A 124 16.48 -11.81 -14.19
CA LYS A 124 17.84 -11.60 -13.66
C LYS A 124 18.23 -12.58 -12.54
N TYR A 125 17.27 -13.32 -11.98
CA TYR A 125 17.47 -14.16 -10.80
C TYR A 125 17.34 -15.65 -11.15
N THR A 126 18.40 -16.41 -10.87
CA THR A 126 18.48 -17.85 -11.14
C THR A 126 18.71 -18.66 -9.86
N VAL A 127 18.52 -19.97 -9.94
CA VAL A 127 18.91 -20.89 -8.86
C VAL A 127 20.43 -20.83 -8.68
N GLN A 128 20.88 -20.72 -7.42
CA GLN A 128 22.28 -20.55 -7.06
C GLN A 128 23.20 -21.52 -7.80
N GLY A 129 24.19 -20.98 -8.53
CA GLY A 129 25.18 -21.75 -9.27
C GLY A 129 24.65 -22.38 -10.57
N THR A 130 23.52 -21.90 -11.09
CA THR A 130 22.91 -22.39 -12.34
C THR A 130 22.33 -21.24 -13.17
N GLU A 131 21.99 -21.53 -14.43
CA GLU A 131 21.23 -20.63 -15.32
C GLU A 131 19.71 -20.88 -15.27
N ASN A 132 19.25 -21.77 -14.38
CA ASN A 132 17.84 -22.14 -14.31
C ASN A 132 17.04 -21.05 -13.61
N SER A 133 15.85 -20.73 -14.14
CA SER A 133 14.90 -19.83 -13.49
C SER A 133 14.61 -20.25 -12.05
N ILE A 134 14.41 -19.28 -11.16
CA ILE A 134 13.95 -19.54 -9.78
C ILE A 134 12.54 -20.14 -9.75
N PHE A 135 11.74 -19.94 -10.80
CA PHE A 135 10.34 -20.38 -10.85
C PHE A 135 10.18 -21.80 -11.38
N THR A 136 9.25 -22.53 -10.77
CA THR A 136 8.73 -23.78 -11.37
C THR A 136 7.81 -23.48 -12.56
N GLN A 137 7.50 -24.51 -13.36
CA GLN A 137 6.54 -24.39 -14.46
C GLN A 137 5.18 -23.85 -13.98
N ASN A 138 4.64 -24.41 -12.90
CA ASN A 138 3.33 -24.00 -12.35
C ASN A 138 3.35 -22.56 -11.81
N GLU A 139 4.45 -22.15 -11.17
CA GLU A 139 4.64 -20.76 -10.71
C GLU A 139 4.64 -19.80 -11.90
N ARG A 140 5.40 -20.12 -12.95
CA ARG A 140 5.49 -19.34 -14.18
C ARG A 140 4.14 -19.19 -14.86
N GLU A 141 3.42 -20.30 -15.05
CA GLU A 141 2.08 -20.28 -15.65
C GLU A 141 1.10 -19.41 -14.84
N TRP A 142 1.16 -19.45 -13.51
CA TRP A 142 0.33 -18.58 -12.68
C TRP A 142 0.70 -17.09 -12.83
N ILE A 143 1.99 -16.78 -12.86
CA ILE A 143 2.52 -15.42 -13.02
C ILE A 143 2.11 -14.84 -14.37
N GLU A 144 2.29 -15.61 -15.45
CA GLU A 144 1.97 -15.21 -16.82
C GLU A 144 0.46 -15.01 -17.00
N ASN A 145 -0.37 -15.94 -16.51
CA ASN A 145 -1.84 -15.75 -16.56
C ASN A 145 -2.30 -14.51 -15.78
N LYS A 146 -1.68 -14.24 -14.62
CA LYS A 146 -1.99 -13.04 -13.84
C LYS A 146 -1.56 -11.77 -14.57
N ARG A 147 -0.38 -11.79 -15.19
CA ARG A 147 0.13 -10.68 -16.01
C ARG A 147 -0.83 -10.33 -17.14
N ASP A 148 -1.29 -11.32 -17.89
CA ASP A 148 -2.20 -11.12 -19.02
C ASP A 148 -3.55 -10.52 -18.57
N ASP A 149 -4.10 -11.00 -17.44
CA ASP A 149 -5.32 -10.42 -16.85
C ASP A 149 -5.12 -8.95 -16.44
N LEU A 150 -4.00 -8.64 -15.78
CA LEU A 150 -3.70 -7.29 -15.31
C LEU A 150 -3.44 -6.32 -16.46
N ILE A 151 -2.69 -6.71 -17.49
CA ILE A 151 -2.45 -5.89 -18.68
C ILE A 151 -3.79 -5.48 -19.30
N LYS A 152 -4.67 -6.46 -19.54
CA LYS A 152 -6.00 -6.20 -20.10
C LYS A 152 -6.79 -5.20 -19.26
N ARG A 153 -6.81 -5.38 -17.93
CA ARG A 153 -7.56 -4.51 -17.02
C ARG A 153 -6.97 -3.12 -16.91
N TYR A 154 -5.65 -2.99 -16.88
CA TYR A 154 -5.00 -1.69 -16.83
C TYR A 154 -5.22 -0.94 -18.14
N GLN A 155 -5.08 -1.62 -19.27
CA GLN A 155 -5.34 -1.05 -20.59
C GLN A 155 -6.76 -0.50 -20.72
N GLU A 156 -7.78 -1.24 -20.24
CA GLU A 156 -9.17 -0.77 -20.25
C GLU A 156 -9.34 0.60 -19.55
N PHE A 157 -8.62 0.82 -18.45
CA PHE A 157 -8.65 2.09 -17.72
C PHE A 157 -7.83 3.19 -18.43
N LYS A 158 -6.67 2.83 -18.99
CA LYS A 158 -5.84 3.77 -19.77
C LYS A 158 -6.56 4.28 -21.01
N GLU A 159 -7.26 3.40 -21.73
CA GLU A 159 -8.07 3.76 -22.91
C GLU A 159 -9.22 4.72 -22.56
N ALA A 160 -9.74 4.65 -21.34
CA ALA A 160 -10.74 5.59 -20.82
C ALA A 160 -10.14 6.90 -20.26
N GLY A 161 -8.83 7.11 -20.39
CA GLY A 161 -8.13 8.29 -19.87
C GLY A 161 -7.99 8.31 -18.35
N ILE A 162 -8.10 7.15 -17.69
CA ILE A 162 -7.96 7.00 -16.23
C ILE A 162 -6.54 6.56 -15.91
N LYS A 163 -5.87 7.30 -15.01
CA LYS A 163 -4.56 6.91 -14.49
C LYS A 163 -4.66 5.61 -13.68
N VAL A 164 -3.66 4.76 -13.84
CA VAL A 164 -3.59 3.43 -13.23
C VAL A 164 -2.54 3.42 -12.12
N TYR A 165 -3.01 3.12 -10.92
CA TYR A 165 -2.21 2.85 -9.73
C TYR A 165 -2.61 1.48 -9.20
N PHE A 166 -1.79 0.85 -8.38
CA PHE A 166 -2.19 -0.33 -7.63
C PHE A 166 -1.65 -0.26 -6.21
N THR A 167 -2.32 -0.99 -5.32
CA THR A 167 -1.86 -1.17 -3.96
C THR A 167 -0.63 -2.06 -3.96
N MET A 168 0.43 -1.62 -3.30
CA MET A 168 1.66 -2.40 -3.16
C MET A 168 2.05 -2.45 -1.69
N ASP A 169 2.22 -3.66 -1.17
CA ASP A 169 2.83 -3.83 0.14
C ASP A 169 4.31 -3.43 0.08
N MET A 170 4.81 -2.76 1.13
CA MET A 170 6.19 -2.24 1.18
C MET A 170 7.25 -3.25 0.76
N ILE A 171 7.07 -4.53 1.12
CA ILE A 171 8.06 -5.55 0.83
C ILE A 171 7.44 -6.92 0.64
N VAL A 172 7.33 -7.32 -0.63
CA VAL A 172 6.85 -8.64 -1.02
C VAL A 172 7.72 -9.16 -2.15
N LEU A 173 8.22 -10.38 -1.99
CA LEU A 173 9.05 -11.06 -2.98
C LEU A 173 8.48 -12.45 -3.27
N PRO A 174 8.80 -13.04 -4.42
CA PRO A 174 8.52 -14.44 -4.68
C PRO A 174 9.15 -15.35 -3.61
N LYS A 175 8.43 -16.40 -3.20
CA LYS A 175 8.97 -17.44 -2.31
C LYS A 175 10.24 -18.07 -2.88
N SER A 176 10.26 -18.23 -4.20
CA SER A 176 11.36 -18.77 -4.98
C SER A 176 12.66 -17.95 -4.93
N MET A 177 12.64 -16.69 -4.46
CA MET A 177 13.86 -15.89 -4.25
C MET A 177 14.85 -16.54 -3.27
N LEU A 178 14.39 -17.42 -2.38
CA LEU A 178 15.27 -18.21 -1.50
C LEU A 178 16.26 -19.10 -2.27
N LYS A 179 15.94 -19.48 -3.52
CA LYS A 179 16.79 -20.36 -4.34
C LYS A 179 18.03 -19.65 -4.90
N THR A 180 18.07 -18.31 -4.85
CA THR A 180 19.18 -17.50 -5.37
C THR A 180 20.44 -17.56 -4.50
N GLY A 181 20.28 -17.86 -3.20
CA GLY A 181 21.37 -17.82 -2.22
C GLY A 181 21.84 -16.40 -1.85
N LEU A 182 21.12 -15.35 -2.28
CA LEU A 182 21.45 -13.96 -1.97
C LEU A 182 21.19 -13.62 -0.49
N ASP A 183 22.02 -12.74 0.07
CA ASP A 183 21.87 -12.21 1.43
C ASP A 183 20.95 -10.98 1.45
N TYR A 184 19.64 -11.21 1.37
CA TYR A 184 18.60 -10.18 1.36
C TYR A 184 17.76 -10.17 2.67
N ARG A 185 18.20 -10.91 3.68
CA ARG A 185 17.44 -11.12 4.92
C ARG A 185 18.26 -10.87 6.17
N THR A 186 17.58 -10.44 7.23
CA THR A 186 18.10 -10.37 8.59
C THR A 186 17.15 -11.16 9.49
N ASN A 187 17.68 -12.14 10.24
CA ASN A 187 16.88 -13.00 11.11
C ASN A 187 15.68 -13.67 10.40
N GLY A 188 15.88 -14.09 9.15
CA GLY A 188 14.86 -14.75 8.32
C GLY A 188 13.81 -13.82 7.70
N LYS A 189 13.84 -12.52 7.97
CA LYS A 189 12.94 -11.49 7.42
C LYS A 189 13.62 -10.70 6.32
N ILE A 190 12.88 -10.27 5.31
CA ILE A 190 13.40 -9.41 4.23
C ILE A 190 13.80 -8.07 4.85
N ASP A 191 15.01 -7.60 4.52
CA ASP A 191 15.61 -6.39 5.09
C ASP A 191 16.05 -5.44 3.98
N ILE A 192 15.41 -4.27 3.87
CA ILE A 192 15.70 -3.26 2.84
C ILE A 192 17.04 -2.54 3.02
N ARG A 193 17.71 -2.74 4.15
CA ARG A 193 19.05 -2.19 4.37
C ARG A 193 20.13 -3.05 3.70
N LYS A 194 19.78 -4.28 3.31
CA LYS A 194 20.67 -5.17 2.55
C LYS A 194 20.73 -4.72 1.09
N GLU A 195 21.93 -4.71 0.54
CA GLU A 195 22.18 -4.34 -0.85
C GLU A 195 21.40 -5.21 -1.84
N ALA A 196 21.36 -6.53 -1.61
CA ALA A 196 20.61 -7.45 -2.45
C ALA A 196 19.11 -7.12 -2.47
N THR A 197 18.54 -6.69 -1.35
CA THR A 197 17.13 -6.28 -1.29
C THR A 197 16.90 -4.99 -2.08
N ARG A 198 17.81 -4.01 -1.96
CA ARG A 198 17.71 -2.74 -2.71
C ARG A 198 17.76 -3.00 -4.21
N GLN A 199 18.70 -3.82 -4.66
CA GLN A 199 18.79 -4.22 -6.06
C GLN A 199 17.54 -4.97 -6.53
N MET A 200 16.95 -5.84 -5.70
CA MET A 200 15.68 -6.49 -6.02
C MET A 200 14.53 -5.49 -6.18
N ILE A 201 14.47 -4.43 -5.37
CA ILE A 201 13.46 -3.39 -5.51
C ILE A 201 13.65 -2.64 -6.83
N THR A 202 14.88 -2.27 -7.17
CA THR A 202 15.23 -1.65 -8.46
C THR A 202 14.81 -2.55 -9.63
N ASP A 203 15.19 -3.83 -9.61
CA ASP A 203 14.87 -4.78 -10.68
C ASP A 203 13.37 -5.06 -10.80
N MET A 204 12.64 -5.03 -9.70
CA MET A 204 11.19 -5.18 -9.67
C MET A 204 10.50 -4.06 -10.45
N PHE A 205 10.90 -2.81 -10.19
CA PHE A 205 10.31 -1.66 -10.87
C PHE A 205 10.74 -1.59 -12.33
N ASP A 206 12.01 -1.92 -12.64
CA ASP A 206 12.47 -2.03 -14.02
C ASP A 206 11.61 -3.04 -14.81
N GLU A 207 11.50 -4.28 -14.33
CA GLU A 207 10.69 -5.30 -15.03
C GLU A 207 9.22 -4.88 -15.11
N MET A 208 8.68 -4.30 -14.05
CA MET A 208 7.29 -3.86 -14.01
C MET A 208 6.99 -2.83 -15.10
N PHE A 209 7.85 -1.81 -15.26
CA PHE A 209 7.63 -0.79 -16.28
C PHE A 209 8.01 -1.24 -17.69
N GLU A 210 8.87 -2.26 -17.83
CA GLU A 210 9.19 -2.89 -19.12
C GLU A 210 8.06 -3.81 -19.62
N VAL A 211 7.36 -4.49 -18.71
CA VAL A 211 6.38 -5.53 -19.05
C VAL A 211 4.96 -4.99 -19.14
N PHE A 212 4.58 -4.06 -18.26
CA PHE A 212 3.24 -3.49 -18.23
C PHE A 212 3.16 -2.27 -19.15
N VAL A 213 3.16 -2.53 -20.45
CA VAL A 213 3.10 -1.52 -21.51
C VAL A 213 1.93 -1.78 -22.47
N ASP A 214 1.45 -0.73 -23.13
CA ASP A 214 0.51 -0.83 -24.25
C ASP A 214 1.21 -1.33 -25.54
N GLU A 215 0.47 -1.40 -26.64
CA GLU A 215 0.98 -1.87 -27.94
C GLU A 215 2.09 -0.97 -28.50
N GLU A 216 2.11 0.30 -28.11
CA GLU A 216 3.11 1.30 -28.47
C GLU A 216 4.33 1.32 -27.53
N GLY A 217 4.31 0.53 -26.46
CA GLY A 217 5.39 0.46 -25.47
C GLY A 217 5.31 1.54 -24.38
N ASN A 218 4.21 2.29 -24.27
CA ASN A 218 4.01 3.21 -23.16
C ASN A 218 3.56 2.45 -21.93
N SER A 219 4.09 2.83 -20.76
CA SER A 219 3.71 2.18 -19.51
C SER A 219 2.23 2.34 -19.20
N LEU A 220 1.58 1.22 -18.87
CA LEU A 220 0.20 1.16 -18.37
C LEU A 220 0.09 1.61 -16.91
N ILE A 221 1.21 1.86 -16.22
CA ILE A 221 1.26 2.20 -14.80
C ILE A 221 1.67 3.66 -14.66
N ASP A 222 0.84 4.46 -13.98
CA ASP A 222 1.11 5.87 -13.70
C ASP A 222 1.78 6.07 -12.33
N GLY A 223 1.59 5.12 -11.40
CA GLY A 223 2.22 5.17 -10.10
C GLY A 223 1.82 3.99 -9.20
N ILE A 224 2.24 4.05 -7.94
CA ILE A 224 1.85 3.07 -6.92
C ILE A 224 1.22 3.73 -5.71
N PHE A 225 0.34 2.97 -5.04
CA PHE A 225 -0.21 3.31 -3.75
C PHE A 225 0.38 2.36 -2.71
N VAL A 226 1.33 2.84 -1.92
CA VAL A 226 2.05 1.99 -0.95
C VAL A 226 1.17 1.75 0.26
N ARG A 227 1.07 0.48 0.64
CA ARG A 227 0.51 0.07 1.92
C ARG A 227 1.63 -0.38 2.85
N THR A 228 1.72 0.30 3.97
CA THR A 228 2.70 0.07 5.01
C THR A 228 2.15 -0.85 6.10
N GLY A 229 1.93 -2.12 5.75
CA GLY A 229 1.27 -3.12 6.60
C GLY A 229 -0.28 -3.04 6.58
N GLU A 230 -1.01 -4.11 6.90
CA GLU A 230 -0.59 -5.51 7.08
C GLU A 230 -0.11 -6.13 5.75
N THR A 231 0.78 -7.14 5.78
CA THR A 231 1.22 -7.84 4.56
C THR A 231 0.29 -9.02 4.28
N TYR A 232 -0.44 -8.97 3.16
CA TYR A 232 -1.34 -10.07 2.79
C TYR A 232 -0.73 -10.89 1.66
N THR A 233 -0.16 -12.04 2.02
CA THR A 233 0.44 -12.98 1.07
C THR A 233 0.10 -14.41 1.45
N GLY A 234 0.22 -15.35 0.52
CA GLY A 234 -0.12 -16.76 0.74
C GLY A 234 -1.48 -17.15 0.16
N GLU A 235 -1.81 -18.44 0.30
CA GLU A 235 -2.98 -19.07 -0.32
C GLU A 235 -4.29 -18.43 0.12
N THR A 236 -4.41 -18.09 1.41
CA THR A 236 -5.61 -17.44 1.99
C THR A 236 -5.91 -16.08 1.39
N HIS A 237 -4.92 -15.43 0.77
CA HIS A 237 -5.04 -14.12 0.15
C HIS A 237 -4.97 -14.18 -1.39
N GLY A 238 -5.00 -15.37 -1.99
CA GLY A 238 -4.90 -15.55 -3.44
C GLY A 238 -3.52 -15.22 -4.02
N LEU A 239 -2.49 -15.20 -3.17
CA LEU A 239 -1.11 -14.84 -3.54
C LEU A 239 -0.15 -15.98 -3.12
N PRO A 240 -0.33 -17.20 -3.65
CA PRO A 240 0.28 -18.42 -3.11
C PRO A 240 1.81 -18.45 -3.23
N TYR A 241 2.37 -17.77 -4.23
CA TYR A 241 3.81 -17.82 -4.55
C TYR A 241 4.62 -16.66 -3.99
N HIS A 242 4.00 -15.78 -3.21
CA HIS A 242 4.64 -14.59 -2.67
C HIS A 242 4.70 -14.63 -1.16
N GLN A 243 5.65 -13.89 -0.60
CA GLN A 243 5.83 -13.72 0.84
C GLN A 243 6.34 -12.30 1.12
N GLY A 244 6.00 -11.79 2.28
CA GLY A 244 6.58 -10.55 2.79
C GLY A 244 6.56 -10.55 4.31
N ASN A 245 7.00 -9.44 4.89
CA ASN A 245 6.97 -9.22 6.33
C ASN A 245 6.71 -7.75 6.63
N ASN A 246 6.35 -7.45 7.87
CA ASN A 246 6.42 -6.08 8.34
C ASN A 246 7.89 -5.63 8.34
N PRO A 247 8.26 -4.58 7.60
CA PRO A 247 9.64 -4.12 7.58
C PRO A 247 10.10 -3.54 8.93
N LEU A 248 9.22 -3.00 9.76
CA LEU A 248 9.58 -2.44 11.06
C LEU A 248 10.26 -3.48 11.97
N ASP A 249 9.96 -4.76 11.77
CA ASP A 249 10.47 -5.84 12.61
C ASP A 249 12.00 -5.97 12.56
N VAL A 250 12.63 -5.70 11.41
CA VAL A 250 14.11 -5.76 11.31
C VAL A 250 14.77 -4.54 11.95
N TYR A 251 14.10 -3.38 11.93
CA TYR A 251 14.59 -2.16 12.59
C TYR A 251 14.46 -2.25 14.11
N LYS A 252 13.34 -2.76 14.62
CA LYS A 252 13.10 -2.99 16.06
C LYS A 252 14.13 -3.91 16.70
N ALA A 253 14.71 -4.83 15.94
CA ALA A 253 15.76 -5.72 16.44
C ALA A 253 17.10 -5.00 16.68
N ASP A 254 17.33 -3.88 15.97
CA ASP A 254 18.64 -3.22 15.91
C ASP A 254 18.64 -1.83 16.56
N MET A 255 17.49 -1.32 17.02
CA MET A 255 17.34 0.03 17.55
C MET A 255 16.89 0.04 19.01
N ALA A 256 17.31 1.07 19.76
CA ALA A 256 17.06 1.15 21.20
C ALA A 256 15.59 1.42 21.52
N THR A 257 14.88 2.15 20.65
CA THR A 257 13.47 2.49 20.84
C THR A 257 12.62 2.21 19.60
N GLU A 258 11.32 1.96 19.82
CA GLU A 258 10.35 1.81 18.73
C GLU A 258 10.17 3.08 17.91
N SER A 259 10.33 4.26 18.53
CA SER A 259 10.28 5.55 17.84
C SER A 259 11.42 5.68 16.83
N GLU A 260 12.66 5.37 17.22
CA GLU A 260 13.80 5.38 16.31
C GLU A 260 13.62 4.38 15.17
N ALA A 261 13.18 3.15 15.48
CA ALA A 261 12.87 2.13 14.49
C ALA A 261 11.81 2.59 13.49
N THR A 262 10.75 3.24 13.96
CA THR A 262 9.66 3.75 13.12
C THR A 262 10.15 4.86 12.20
N ILE A 263 10.90 5.83 12.75
CA ILE A 263 11.43 6.96 11.97
C ILE A 263 12.38 6.43 10.89
N ALA A 264 13.37 5.61 11.26
CA ALA A 264 14.34 5.10 10.31
C ALA A 264 13.70 4.21 9.23
N CYS A 265 12.80 3.30 9.62
CA CYS A 265 12.11 2.43 8.67
C CYS A 265 11.32 3.23 7.63
N HIS A 266 10.48 4.17 8.06
CA HIS A 266 9.70 4.96 7.10
C HIS A 266 10.60 5.86 6.23
N THR A 267 11.59 6.53 6.81
CA THR A 267 12.52 7.39 6.06
C THR A 267 13.25 6.59 4.98
N ASP A 268 13.82 5.43 5.31
CA ASP A 268 14.52 4.59 4.35
C ASP A 268 13.60 4.11 3.23
N PHE A 269 12.39 3.65 3.57
CA PHE A 269 11.44 3.19 2.56
C PHE A 269 10.96 4.30 1.63
N VAL A 270 10.58 5.46 2.16
CA VAL A 270 10.10 6.55 1.30
C VAL A 270 11.23 7.03 0.39
N ASN A 271 12.46 7.13 0.89
CA ASN A 271 13.59 7.53 0.05
C ASN A 271 13.90 6.49 -1.04
N ILE A 272 13.93 5.19 -0.72
CA ILE A 272 14.13 4.14 -1.74
C ILE A 272 13.04 4.22 -2.82
N LEU A 273 11.77 4.31 -2.42
CA LEU A 273 10.66 4.34 -3.36
C LEU A 273 10.62 5.65 -4.15
N ARG A 274 10.98 6.79 -3.54
CA ARG A 274 11.09 8.08 -4.22
C ARG A 274 12.17 8.03 -5.30
N GLU A 275 13.36 7.51 -4.99
CA GLU A 275 14.43 7.42 -5.98
C GLU A 275 14.03 6.52 -7.15
N GLU A 276 13.48 5.33 -6.88
CA GLU A 276 13.08 4.40 -7.94
C GLU A 276 11.89 4.93 -8.76
N LEU A 277 10.80 5.34 -8.11
CA LEU A 277 9.58 5.71 -8.83
C LEU A 277 9.62 7.15 -9.32
N CYS A 278 9.80 8.09 -8.40
CA CYS A 278 9.64 9.50 -8.71
C CYS A 278 10.79 10.00 -9.58
N VAL A 279 12.04 9.67 -9.22
CA VAL A 279 13.23 10.22 -9.88
C VAL A 279 13.62 9.41 -11.10
N LYS A 280 13.77 8.09 -10.97
CA LYS A 280 14.27 7.23 -12.06
C LYS A 280 13.22 6.92 -13.12
N HIS A 281 11.97 6.67 -12.73
CA HIS A 281 10.92 6.23 -13.65
C HIS A 281 9.86 7.29 -13.98
N ASP A 282 9.91 8.47 -13.35
CA ASP A 282 8.91 9.54 -13.48
C ASP A 282 7.48 9.04 -13.22
N LYS A 283 7.32 8.33 -12.09
CA LYS A 283 6.06 7.74 -11.64
C LYS A 283 5.62 8.29 -10.30
N ASP A 284 4.31 8.32 -10.11
CA ASP A 284 3.71 8.77 -8.86
C ASP A 284 3.92 7.75 -7.72
N LEU A 285 4.38 8.24 -6.58
CA LEU A 285 4.42 7.53 -5.32
C LEU A 285 3.38 8.12 -4.37
N ILE A 286 2.33 7.36 -4.10
CA ILE A 286 1.36 7.67 -3.06
C ILE A 286 1.67 6.81 -1.84
N TYR A 287 2.41 7.39 -0.89
CA TYR A 287 2.84 6.70 0.31
C TYR A 287 1.79 6.85 1.41
N ARG A 288 1.08 5.76 1.74
CA ARG A 288 0.11 5.78 2.83
C ARG A 288 0.81 5.86 4.17
N THR A 289 0.42 6.85 4.98
CA THR A 289 0.98 7.05 6.33
C THR A 289 0.41 6.09 7.36
N TRP A 290 -0.77 5.51 7.10
CA TRP A 290 -1.38 4.49 7.96
C TRP A 290 -0.50 3.25 8.03
N SER A 291 0.14 3.07 9.18
CA SER A 291 1.10 2.01 9.39
C SER A 291 1.19 1.56 10.85
N PHE A 292 2.19 0.72 11.09
CA PHE A 292 2.81 0.48 12.39
C PHE A 292 3.33 1.79 13.00
N GLY A 293 3.32 1.85 14.33
CA GLY A 293 3.79 3.01 15.08
C GLY A 293 2.97 4.28 14.82
N ASP A 294 3.59 5.42 15.12
CA ASP A 294 2.89 6.70 15.26
C ASP A 294 2.95 7.59 14.01
N PHE A 295 3.49 7.11 12.88
CA PHE A 295 3.68 7.94 11.67
C PHE A 295 2.37 8.50 11.10
N HIS A 296 1.28 7.74 11.26
CA HIS A 296 -0.03 8.10 10.73
C HIS A 296 -0.68 9.31 11.41
N ASN A 297 -0.60 9.38 12.73
CA ASN A 297 -1.44 10.23 13.56
C ASN A 297 -0.67 10.92 14.68
N ASN A 298 0.66 10.91 14.69
CA ASN A 298 1.45 11.77 15.56
C ASN A 298 2.20 12.79 14.71
N LYS A 299 1.85 14.08 14.86
CA LYS A 299 2.46 15.16 14.09
C LYS A 299 3.99 15.24 14.27
N GLY A 300 4.50 14.97 15.49
CA GLY A 300 5.94 14.99 15.77
C GLY A 300 6.68 13.87 15.06
N THR A 301 6.13 12.64 15.10
CA THR A 301 6.67 11.49 14.36
C THR A 301 6.57 11.71 12.85
N TYR A 302 5.44 12.21 12.37
CA TYR A 302 5.24 12.56 10.97
C TYR A 302 6.31 13.53 10.47
N LEU A 303 6.52 14.65 11.16
CA LEU A 303 7.54 15.64 10.79
C LEU A 303 8.96 15.09 10.91
N SER A 304 9.23 14.28 11.94
CA SER A 304 10.53 13.60 12.11
C SER A 304 10.88 12.71 10.91
N VAL A 305 9.89 12.11 10.24
CA VAL A 305 10.10 11.34 9.01
C VAL A 305 10.08 12.26 7.79
N SER A 306 9.02 13.04 7.60
CA SER A 306 8.78 13.82 6.39
C SER A 306 9.86 14.88 6.15
N ASP A 307 10.41 15.49 7.20
CA ASP A 307 11.40 16.55 7.02
C ASP A 307 12.75 16.02 6.53
N GLN A 308 13.00 14.71 6.67
CA GLN A 308 14.18 14.02 6.14
C GLN A 308 14.03 13.60 4.66
N ILE A 309 12.87 13.82 4.07
CA ILE A 309 12.58 13.41 2.70
C ILE A 309 12.55 14.67 1.82
N GLU A 310 13.22 14.60 0.69
CA GLU A 310 13.19 15.70 -0.28
C GLU A 310 11.85 15.71 -1.03
N PRO A 311 11.17 16.86 -1.15
CA PRO A 311 9.94 16.95 -1.93
C PRO A 311 10.15 16.50 -3.37
N HIS A 312 9.09 15.96 -3.96
CA HIS A 312 9.03 15.65 -5.38
C HIS A 312 7.61 15.87 -5.88
N GLU A 313 7.44 16.31 -7.13
CA GLU A 313 6.11 16.57 -7.69
C GLU A 313 5.27 15.30 -7.84
N ASN A 314 5.92 14.16 -7.99
CA ASN A 314 5.31 12.82 -8.04
C ASN A 314 5.19 12.15 -6.65
N LEU A 315 5.60 12.80 -5.56
CA LEU A 315 5.51 12.24 -4.20
C LEU A 315 4.33 12.82 -3.41
N TYR A 316 3.47 11.92 -2.94
CA TYR A 316 2.29 12.22 -2.13
C TYR A 316 2.28 11.39 -0.85
N PHE A 317 1.90 12.01 0.27
CA PHE A 317 1.52 11.27 1.48
C PHE A 317 0.01 11.12 1.57
N SER A 318 -0.48 9.88 1.62
CA SER A 318 -1.91 9.63 1.87
C SER A 318 -2.17 9.58 3.37
N ILE A 319 -3.01 10.50 3.86
CA ILE A 319 -3.32 10.66 5.28
C ILE A 319 -4.83 10.52 5.48
N LYS A 320 -5.24 9.55 6.31
CA LYS A 320 -6.66 9.46 6.69
C LYS A 320 -7.09 10.77 7.36
N TYR A 321 -8.27 11.27 7.01
CA TYR A 321 -8.78 12.51 7.59
C TYR A 321 -9.04 12.43 9.10
N LEU A 322 -9.20 11.21 9.65
CA LEU A 322 -9.31 10.96 11.09
C LEU A 322 -8.01 10.36 11.62
N ALA A 323 -7.68 10.65 12.88
CA ALA A 323 -6.53 10.10 13.61
C ALA A 323 -6.73 8.62 14.01
N GLY A 324 -7.33 7.81 13.13
CA GLY A 324 -7.79 6.45 13.40
C GLY A 324 -8.53 5.84 12.21
N ASP A 325 -9.19 4.71 12.43
CA ASP A 325 -9.79 3.92 11.35
C ASP A 325 -11.23 4.35 11.00
N PHE A 326 -11.37 5.62 10.60
CA PHE A 326 -12.62 6.23 10.12
C PHE A 326 -13.82 6.15 11.08
N PHE A 327 -13.59 5.90 12.37
CA PHE A 327 -14.64 5.92 13.39
C PHE A 327 -15.13 7.34 13.65
N ARG A 328 -16.46 7.51 13.76
CA ARG A 328 -17.12 8.83 13.89
C ARG A 328 -16.74 9.63 15.14
N ASN A 329 -16.18 8.97 16.15
CA ASN A 329 -15.79 9.57 17.43
C ASN A 329 -14.28 9.83 17.55
N VAL A 330 -13.53 9.67 16.46
CA VAL A 330 -12.09 9.98 16.41
C VAL A 330 -11.92 11.40 15.89
N SER A 331 -10.96 12.13 16.47
CA SER A 331 -10.63 13.50 16.04
C SER A 331 -10.04 13.53 14.63
N PHE A 332 -10.09 14.71 14.00
CA PHE A 332 -9.32 14.95 12.78
C PHE A 332 -7.84 14.65 12.98
N ASN A 333 -7.20 14.16 11.92
CA ASN A 333 -5.79 13.81 11.95
C ASN A 333 -4.91 15.09 11.95
N GLN A 334 -4.10 15.24 12.98
CA GLN A 334 -3.20 16.38 13.19
C GLN A 334 -2.02 16.43 12.22
N CYS A 335 -1.78 15.37 11.43
CA CYS A 335 -0.78 15.35 10.36
C CYS A 335 -1.29 16.00 9.06
N LEU A 336 -2.60 16.24 8.93
CA LEU A 336 -3.18 16.94 7.78
C LEU A 336 -2.58 18.34 7.66
N ASN A 337 -2.19 18.71 6.44
CA ASN A 337 -1.55 19.98 6.10
C ASN A 337 -0.23 20.26 6.87
N ALA A 338 0.36 19.25 7.51
CA ALA A 338 1.70 19.36 8.09
C ALA A 338 2.78 19.03 7.06
N GLY A 339 3.97 19.61 7.25
CA GLY A 339 5.14 19.33 6.41
C GLY A 339 5.10 20.00 5.04
N LYS A 340 6.12 19.71 4.24
CA LYS A 340 6.40 20.34 2.92
C LYS A 340 5.94 19.51 1.71
N HIS A 341 5.32 18.34 1.94
CA HIS A 341 4.98 17.37 0.91
C HIS A 341 3.52 17.48 0.50
N GLN A 342 3.21 17.07 -0.74
CA GLN A 342 1.82 16.94 -1.18
C GLN A 342 1.10 15.87 -0.36
N GLN A 343 -0.18 16.08 -0.09
CA GLN A 343 -1.02 15.13 0.64
C GLN A 343 -2.27 14.79 -0.17
N VAL A 344 -2.77 13.56 0.00
CA VAL A 344 -4.02 13.06 -0.62
C VAL A 344 -4.93 12.37 0.38
#